data_AF-A0A443NRE5-F1
#
_entry.id   AF-A0A443NRE5-F1
#
_cell.length_a   1.000
_cell.length_b   1.000
_cell.length_c   1.000
_cell.angle_alpha   90.00
_cell.angle_beta   90.00
_cell.angle_gamma   90.00
#
_symmetry.space_group_name_H-M   'P 1'
#
loop_
_entity.id
_entity.type
_entity.pdbx_description
1 polymer ?
#
loop_
_entity_poly.entity_id
_entity_poly.type
_entity_poly.pdbx_seq_one_letter_code
_entity_poly.pdbx_strand_id
1 'polypeptide(L)'
;MAQVLGRLWERIQGKPHLRKICDNVFNQRQNHKGLLELTDLHYSVLLAYNLFNKHFGGKHKEPPSPEVVASTVMQLQGQEGIDREQFYEMILEWTLKDRRQFVQNKFLLAIMAAPAMAELTKRGGERVPSIGNVIQKIPTPVFVPLYIVGLILVQDLSIRVD
;
A
#
# COMPACT_ATOMS: atom_id res chain seq x y z
N MET A 1 6.27 -3.91 -19.97
CA MET A 1 5.63 -2.84 -19.15
C MET A 1 5.48 -3.22 -17.68
N ALA A 2 4.97 -4.41 -17.32
CA ALA A 2 4.81 -4.87 -15.92
C ALA A 2 6.12 -4.89 -15.09
N GLN A 3 7.25 -5.28 -15.68
CA GLN A 3 8.54 -5.32 -14.98
C GLN A 3 9.16 -3.94 -14.71
N VAL A 4 8.81 -2.91 -15.48
CA VAL A 4 9.31 -1.55 -15.27
C VAL A 4 8.51 -0.87 -14.16
N LEU A 5 7.19 -1.04 -14.16
CA LEU A 5 6.32 -0.68 -13.04
C LEU A 5 6.72 -1.40 -11.75
N GLY A 6 7.03 -2.70 -11.80
CA GLY A 6 7.52 -3.45 -10.64
C GLY A 6 8.82 -2.89 -10.05
N ARG A 7 9.81 -2.55 -10.89
CA ARG A 7 11.10 -1.97 -10.43
C ARG A 7 10.96 -0.52 -9.95
N LEU A 8 10.09 0.26 -10.57
CA LEU A 8 9.77 1.62 -10.11
C LEU A 8 9.00 1.57 -8.79
N TRP A 9 8.11 0.60 -8.62
CA TRP A 9 7.36 0.32 -7.39
C TRP A 9 8.28 -0.11 -6.23
N GLU A 10 9.31 -0.92 -6.51
CA GLU A 10 10.34 -1.27 -5.53
C GLU A 10 11.20 -0.08 -5.08
N ARG A 11 11.46 0.87 -5.97
CA ARG A 11 12.21 2.10 -5.64
C ARG A 11 11.36 3.14 -4.91
N ILE A 12 10.03 3.13 -5.06
CA ILE A 12 9.13 4.13 -4.48
C ILE A 12 8.55 3.72 -3.11
N GLN A 13 8.53 2.43 -2.73
CA GLN A 13 7.80 1.97 -1.53
C GLN A 13 8.60 1.08 -0.56
N GLY A 14 9.30 1.69 0.41
CA GLY A 14 9.37 1.18 1.80
C GLY A 14 9.99 -0.20 2.12
N LYS A 15 10.34 -1.05 1.16
CA LYS A 15 10.91 -2.40 1.38
C LYS A 15 12.15 -2.41 2.28
N PRO A 16 13.16 -1.53 2.12
CA PRO A 16 14.33 -1.56 3.01
C PRO A 16 14.00 -1.13 4.43
N HIS A 17 12.99 -0.28 4.62
CA HIS A 17 12.58 0.18 5.95
C HIS A 17 11.72 -0.86 6.66
N LEU A 18 10.78 -1.51 5.94
CA LEU A 18 10.02 -2.62 6.49
C LEU A 18 10.96 -3.77 6.89
N ARG A 19 11.95 -4.08 6.05
CA ARG A 19 12.94 -5.11 6.36
C ARG A 19 13.75 -4.76 7.61
N LYS A 20 14.24 -3.51 7.72
CA LYS A 20 14.90 -3.02 8.95
C LYS A 20 14.02 -3.13 10.19
N ILE A 21 12.71 -2.85 10.09
CA ILE A 21 11.78 -2.99 11.21
C ILE A 21 11.61 -4.46 11.59
N CYS A 22 11.38 -5.34 10.61
CA CYS A 22 11.24 -6.78 10.85
C CYS A 22 12.52 -7.37 11.44
N ASP A 23 13.69 -6.98 10.92
CA ASP A 23 15.00 -7.38 11.44
C ASP A 23 15.19 -6.91 12.88
N ASN A 24 14.76 -5.68 13.21
CA ASN A 24 14.86 -5.15 14.57
C ASN A 24 13.97 -5.94 15.55
N VAL A 25 12.71 -6.18 15.18
CA VAL A 25 11.79 -7.01 15.96
C VAL A 25 12.33 -8.42 16.14
N PHE A 26 12.86 -9.02 15.07
CA PHE A 26 13.41 -10.37 15.09
C PHE A 26 14.64 -10.45 16.00
N ASN A 27 15.58 -9.51 15.90
CA ASN A 27 16.76 -9.45 16.76
C ASN A 27 16.40 -9.30 18.25
N GLN A 28 15.29 -8.63 18.58
CA GLN A 28 14.83 -8.46 19.96
C GLN A 28 14.15 -9.71 20.55
N ARG A 29 13.64 -10.61 19.71
CA ARG A 29 12.76 -11.73 20.14
C ARG A 29 13.26 -13.11 19.73
N GLN A 30 14.32 -13.20 18.93
CA GLN A 30 14.92 -14.48 18.57
C GLN A 30 15.43 -15.20 19.83
N ASN A 31 15.21 -16.52 19.88
CA ASN A 31 15.79 -17.38 20.92
C ASN A 31 17.28 -17.64 20.61
N HIS A 32 17.99 -18.31 21.52
CA HIS A 32 19.40 -18.71 21.41
C HIS A 32 19.72 -19.53 20.13
N LYS A 33 18.70 -20.13 19.52
CA LYS A 33 18.81 -20.86 18.23
C LYS A 33 18.72 -19.94 17.00
N GLY A 34 18.49 -18.65 17.16
CA GLY A 34 18.30 -17.71 16.05
C GLY A 34 16.92 -17.79 15.37
N LEU A 35 15.94 -18.42 16.03
CA LEU A 35 14.58 -18.59 15.53
C LEU A 35 13.58 -17.86 16.44
N LEU A 36 12.47 -17.44 15.87
CA LEU A 36 11.34 -16.88 16.61
C LEU A 36 10.38 -18.01 17.03
N GLU A 37 9.99 -18.06 18.30
CA GLU A 37 9.01 -19.04 18.77
C GLU A 37 7.60 -18.72 18.24
N LEU A 38 6.85 -19.78 17.94
CA LEU A 38 5.46 -19.67 17.45
C LEU A 38 4.53 -18.98 18.45
N THR A 39 4.77 -19.18 19.75
CA THR A 39 4.07 -18.52 20.86
C THR A 39 4.28 -17.00 20.87
N ASP A 40 5.48 -16.56 20.48
CA ASP A 40 5.88 -15.16 20.43
C ASP A 40 5.50 -14.46 19.13
N LEU A 41 4.97 -15.19 18.15
CA LEU A 41 4.59 -14.63 16.85
C LEU A 41 3.56 -13.51 17.01
N HIS A 42 2.50 -13.72 17.80
CA HIS A 42 1.44 -12.73 17.96
C HIS A 42 1.97 -11.39 18.49
N TYR A 43 2.80 -11.42 19.53
CA TYR A 43 3.40 -10.22 20.09
C TYR A 43 4.38 -9.56 19.12
N SER A 44 5.17 -10.36 18.39
CA SER A 44 6.13 -9.87 17.41
C SER A 44 5.44 -9.16 16.25
N VAL A 45 4.28 -9.65 15.82
CA VAL A 45 3.44 -9.00 14.81
C VAL A 45 2.90 -7.67 15.32
N LEU A 46 2.38 -7.61 16.54
CA LEU A 46 1.92 -6.35 17.15
C LEU A 46 3.05 -5.32 17.24
N LEU A 47 4.25 -5.75 17.64
CA LEU A 47 5.42 -4.88 17.74
C LEU A 47 5.87 -4.37 16.36
N ALA A 48 5.88 -5.25 15.35
CA ALA A 48 6.21 -4.86 13.98
C ALA A 48 5.24 -3.81 13.44
N TYR A 49 3.92 -3.98 13.66
CA TYR A 49 2.91 -3.00 13.24
C TYR A 49 3.00 -1.69 14.03
N ASN A 50 3.30 -1.74 15.33
CA ASN A 50 3.53 -0.55 16.14
C ASN A 50 4.73 0.26 15.63
N LEU A 51 5.88 -0.40 15.40
CA LEU A 51 7.05 0.24 14.81
C LEU A 51 6.78 0.74 13.38
N PHE A 52 6.04 -0.03 12.59
CA PHE A 52 5.61 0.39 11.27
C PHE A 52 4.80 1.70 11.34
N ASN A 53 3.78 1.77 12.20
CA ASN A 53 2.94 2.97 12.34
C ASN A 53 3.70 4.17 12.92
N LYS A 54 4.74 3.93 13.74
CA LYS A 54 5.61 5.00 14.24
C LYS A 54 6.55 5.56 13.18
N HIS A 55 7.08 4.70 12.30
CA HIS A 55 8.11 5.09 11.33
C HIS A 55 7.57 5.44 9.94
N PHE A 56 6.44 4.85 9.53
CA PHE A 56 5.78 5.16 8.29
C PHE A 56 4.66 6.17 8.55
N GLY A 57 4.88 7.42 8.16
CA GLY A 57 3.83 8.43 8.15
C GLY A 57 2.67 8.01 7.27
N GLY A 58 1.45 8.11 7.79
CA GLY A 58 0.21 7.74 7.10
C GLY A 58 -0.85 7.24 8.05
N LYS A 59 -2.00 6.82 7.50
CA LYS A 59 -3.11 6.29 8.28
C LYS A 59 -2.66 5.06 9.09
N HIS A 60 -2.95 5.07 10.39
CA HIS A 60 -2.62 3.99 11.31
C HIS A 60 -3.13 2.66 10.75
N LYS A 61 -2.24 1.67 10.61
CA LYS A 61 -2.61 0.33 10.16
C LYS A 61 -2.92 -0.54 11.35
N GLU A 62 -4.03 -1.25 11.25
CA GLU A 62 -4.36 -2.26 12.24
C GLU A 62 -3.54 -3.53 11.97
N PRO A 63 -3.03 -4.19 13.01
CA PRO A 63 -2.42 -5.50 12.86
C PRO A 63 -3.48 -6.53 12.41
N PRO A 64 -3.04 -7.66 11.82
CA PRO A 64 -3.96 -8.76 11.50
C PRO A 64 -4.71 -9.23 12.74
N SER A 65 -5.93 -9.73 12.52
CA SER A 65 -6.74 -10.26 13.61
C SER A 65 -6.04 -11.45 14.30
N PRO A 66 -6.28 -11.66 15.61
CA PRO A 66 -5.69 -12.79 16.33
C PRO A 66 -6.04 -14.15 15.71
N GLU A 67 -7.22 -14.27 15.09
CA GLU A 67 -7.63 -15.47 14.34
C GLU A 67 -6.74 -15.75 13.12
N VAL A 68 -6.39 -14.71 12.37
CA VAL A 68 -5.48 -14.85 11.22
C VAL A 68 -4.11 -15.31 11.70
N VAL A 69 -3.58 -14.69 12.76
CA VAL A 69 -2.29 -15.10 13.34
C VAL A 69 -2.34 -16.53 13.85
N ALA A 70 -3.41 -16.93 14.55
CA ALA A 70 -3.59 -18.29 15.04
C ALA A 70 -3.65 -19.32 13.90
N SER A 71 -4.31 -18.99 12.79
CA SER A 71 -4.36 -19.85 11.61
C SER A 71 -2.97 -20.05 10.98
N THR A 72 -2.14 -19.01 10.97
CA THR A 72 -0.75 -19.07 10.49
C THR A 72 0.12 -19.90 11.43
N VAL A 73 -0.04 -19.76 12.76
CA VAL A 73 0.63 -20.64 13.73
C VAL A 73 0.25 -22.10 13.51
N MET A 74 -1.04 -22.40 13.28
CA MET A 74 -1.49 -23.77 12.97
C MET A 74 -0.87 -24.34 11.69
N GLN A 75 -0.73 -23.53 10.63
CA GLN A 75 -0.05 -23.95 9.40
C GLN A 75 1.43 -24.26 9.63
N LEU A 76 2.05 -23.65 10.63
CA LEU A 76 3.46 -23.79 10.98
C LEU A 76 3.70 -24.77 12.14
N GLN A 77 2.68 -25.47 12.65
CA GLN A 77 2.77 -26.38 13.82
C GLN A 77 3.72 -27.58 13.66
N GLY A 78 4.39 -27.74 12.52
CA GLY A 78 5.45 -28.73 12.29
C GLY A 78 6.87 -28.15 12.23
N GLN A 79 7.06 -26.84 12.40
CA GLN A 79 8.38 -26.20 12.36
C GLN A 79 8.90 -25.93 13.78
N GLU A 80 10.22 -26.01 13.98
CA GLU A 80 10.84 -25.69 15.28
C GLU A 80 10.71 -24.21 15.66
N GLY A 81 10.53 -23.33 14.68
CA GLY A 81 10.41 -21.89 14.86
C GLY A 81 10.37 -21.18 13.52
N ILE A 82 10.17 -19.87 13.58
CA ILE A 82 10.00 -19.01 12.40
C ILE A 82 11.34 -18.36 12.10
N ASP A 83 11.78 -18.51 10.85
CA ASP A 83 13.01 -17.87 10.37
C ASP A 83 12.77 -16.38 10.05
N ARG A 84 13.86 -15.61 10.00
CA ARG A 84 13.85 -14.17 9.73
C ARG A 84 13.18 -13.84 8.40
N GLU A 85 13.49 -14.59 7.35
CA GLU A 85 12.89 -14.35 6.03
C GLU A 85 11.40 -14.68 6.04
N GLN A 86 11.00 -15.79 6.68
CA GLN A 86 9.59 -16.15 6.82
C GLN A 86 8.80 -15.07 7.59
N PHE A 87 9.38 -14.55 8.68
CA PHE A 87 8.76 -13.46 9.44
C PHE A 87 8.57 -12.20 8.58
N TYR A 88 9.61 -11.80 7.84
CA TYR A 88 9.53 -10.65 6.93
C TYR A 88 8.49 -10.86 5.83
N GLU A 89 8.45 -12.04 5.20
CA GLU A 89 7.49 -12.36 4.14
C GLU A 89 6.04 -12.32 4.64
N MET A 90 5.76 -12.86 5.83
CA MET A 90 4.42 -12.79 6.43
C MET A 90 3.95 -11.36 6.67
N ILE A 91 4.80 -10.53 7.32
CA ILE A 91 4.48 -9.12 7.58
C ILE A 91 4.31 -8.37 6.26
N LEU A 92 5.16 -8.64 5.27
CA LEU A 92 5.05 -8.04 3.95
C LEU A 92 3.73 -8.42 3.27
N GLU A 93 3.34 -9.69 3.29
CA GLU A 93 2.11 -10.17 2.68
C GLU A 93 0.88 -9.51 3.31
N TRP A 94 0.78 -9.49 4.64
CA TRP A 94 -0.33 -8.82 5.34
C TRP A 94 -0.36 -7.33 5.05
N THR A 95 0.79 -6.65 5.12
CA THR A 95 0.89 -5.22 4.83
C THR A 95 0.55 -4.87 3.37
N LEU A 96 0.86 -5.78 2.43
CA LEU A 96 0.53 -5.62 1.01
C LEU A 96 -0.94 -5.91 0.73
N LYS A 97 -1.54 -6.89 1.40
CA LYS A 97 -2.95 -7.24 1.25
C LYS A 97 -3.85 -6.07 1.64
N ASP A 98 -3.55 -5.41 2.76
CA ASP A 98 -4.26 -4.19 3.20
C ASP A 98 -4.13 -3.06 2.17
N ARG A 99 -2.93 -2.87 1.61
CA ARG A 99 -2.71 -1.82 0.60
C ARG A 99 -3.39 -2.10 -0.73
N ARG A 100 -3.41 -3.35 -1.19
CA ARG A 100 -4.05 -3.71 -2.47
C ARG A 100 -5.53 -3.41 -2.43
N GLN A 101 -6.22 -3.76 -1.34
CA GLN A 101 -7.65 -3.46 -1.19
C GLN A 101 -7.92 -1.95 -1.19
N PHE A 102 -7.08 -1.18 -0.48
CA PHE A 102 -7.24 0.28 -0.44
C PHE A 102 -6.95 0.96 -1.78
N VAL A 103 -5.88 0.55 -2.48
CA VAL A 103 -5.53 1.08 -3.80
C VAL A 103 -6.58 0.69 -4.84
N GLN A 104 -7.09 -0.54 -4.81
CA GLN A 104 -8.15 -1.00 -5.71
C GLN A 104 -9.43 -0.18 -5.53
N ASN A 105 -9.87 0.06 -4.29
CA ASN A 105 -11.08 0.85 -4.03
C ASN A 105 -10.94 2.29 -4.50
N LYS A 106 -9.78 2.92 -4.27
CA LYS A 106 -9.49 4.28 -4.78
C LYS A 106 -9.46 4.34 -6.30
N PHE A 107 -8.81 3.37 -6.93
CA PHE A 107 -8.72 3.29 -8.38
C PHE A 107 -10.10 3.09 -9.01
N LEU A 108 -10.93 2.24 -8.41
CA LEU A 108 -12.30 2.00 -8.84
C LEU A 108 -13.16 3.27 -8.73
N LEU A 109 -13.07 4.00 -7.61
CA LEU A 109 -13.71 5.30 -7.44
C LEU A 109 -13.24 6.32 -8.49
N ALA A 110 -11.93 6.38 -8.77
CA ALA A 110 -11.39 7.28 -9.78
C ALA A 110 -11.89 6.92 -11.19
N ILE A 111 -11.98 5.64 -11.54
CA ILE A 111 -12.54 5.19 -12.83
C ILE A 111 -14.00 5.58 -12.97
N MET A 112 -14.80 5.43 -11.90
CA MET A 112 -16.22 5.81 -11.95
C MET A 112 -16.42 7.33 -12.09
N ALA A 113 -15.61 8.13 -11.40
CA ALA A 113 -15.73 9.59 -11.41
C ALA A 113 -15.09 10.24 -12.65
N ALA A 114 -14.06 9.64 -13.24
CA ALA A 114 -13.26 10.27 -14.29
C ALA A 114 -14.04 10.66 -15.57
N PRO A 115 -14.98 9.86 -16.10
CA PRO A 115 -15.75 10.25 -17.29
C PRO A 115 -16.57 11.52 -17.08
N ALA A 116 -17.28 11.61 -15.94
CA ALA A 116 -18.08 12.78 -15.59
C ALA A 116 -17.19 14.03 -15.42
N MET A 117 -16.06 13.89 -14.73
CA MET A 117 -15.10 14.99 -14.56
C MET A 117 -14.48 15.43 -15.89
N ALA A 118 -14.13 14.48 -16.77
CA ALA A 118 -13.58 14.79 -18.08
C ALA A 118 -14.57 15.56 -18.97
N GLU A 119 -15.86 15.20 -18.95
CA GLU A 119 -16.89 15.94 -19.67
C GLU A 119 -17.08 17.36 -19.15
N LEU A 120 -17.14 17.54 -17.83
CA LEU A 120 -17.29 18.86 -17.23
C LEU A 120 -16.13 19.78 -17.59
N THR A 121 -14.91 19.26 -17.53
CA THR A 121 -13.70 20.03 -17.85
C THR A 121 -13.63 20.38 -19.34
N LYS A 122 -14.01 19.46 -20.23
CA LYS A 122 -14.07 19.75 -21.65
C LYS A 122 -15.08 20.86 -21.94
N ARG A 123 -16.31 20.75 -21.40
CA ARG A 123 -17.36 21.77 -21.56
C ARG A 123 -16.96 23.13 -20.98
N GLY A 124 -16.25 23.14 -19.85
CA GLY A 124 -15.72 24.35 -19.23
C GLY A 124 -14.61 25.01 -20.06
N GLY A 125 -13.66 24.22 -20.56
CA GLY A 125 -12.55 24.69 -21.37
C GLY A 125 -12.98 25.22 -22.74
N GLU A 126 -14.00 24.61 -23.36
CA GLU A 126 -14.60 25.06 -24.62
C GLU A 126 -15.20 26.47 -24.52
N ARG A 127 -15.62 26.92 -23.33
CA ARG A 127 -16.17 28.26 -23.10
C ARG A 127 -15.12 29.36 -22.97
N VAL A 128 -13.83 29.00 -22.94
CA VAL A 128 -12.73 29.97 -22.78
C VAL A 128 -12.32 30.52 -24.15
N PRO A 129 -12.47 31.83 -24.43
CA PRO A 129 -12.25 32.39 -25.77
C PRO A 129 -10.81 32.24 -26.30
N SER A 130 -9.80 32.14 -25.42
CA SER A 130 -8.39 32.01 -25.83
C SER A 130 -7.95 30.56 -26.13
N ILE A 131 -8.63 29.55 -25.59
CA ILE A 131 -8.15 28.15 -25.63
C ILE A 131 -9.26 27.15 -26.07
N GLY A 132 -10.51 27.60 -26.13
CA GLY A 132 -11.68 26.75 -26.42
C GLY A 132 -11.59 26.04 -27.77
N ASN A 133 -11.09 26.71 -28.80
CA ASN A 133 -10.87 26.12 -30.13
C ASN A 133 -9.87 24.95 -30.14
N VAL A 134 -8.93 24.94 -29.19
CA VAL A 134 -7.94 23.86 -29.05
C VAL A 134 -8.54 22.70 -28.27
N ILE A 135 -9.22 22.99 -27.16
CA ILE A 135 -9.83 21.99 -26.28
C ILE A 135 -10.95 21.22 -26.98
N GLN A 136 -11.74 21.88 -27.83
CA GLN A 136 -12.80 21.25 -28.59
C GLN A 136 -12.30 20.11 -29.51
N LYS A 137 -11.09 20.27 -30.07
CA LYS A 137 -10.45 19.29 -30.97
C LYS A 137 -9.88 18.07 -30.22
N ILE A 138 -9.75 18.14 -28.89
CA ILE A 138 -9.20 17.05 -28.09
C ILE A 138 -10.33 16.06 -27.73
N PRO A 139 -10.17 14.75 -28.02
CA PRO A 139 -11.13 13.74 -27.60
C PRO A 139 -11.23 13.64 -26.08
N THR A 140 -12.45 13.55 -25.55
CA THR A 140 -12.75 13.41 -24.11
C THR A 140 -11.97 12.27 -23.42
N PRO A 141 -11.75 11.09 -24.04
CA PRO A 141 -10.99 10.00 -23.43
C PRO A 141 -9.54 10.32 -23.07
N VAL A 142 -8.95 11.37 -23.67
CA VAL A 142 -7.57 11.80 -23.37
C VAL A 142 -7.47 12.42 -21.97
N PHE A 143 -8.54 13.05 -21.48
CA PHE A 143 -8.57 13.68 -20.16
C PHE A 143 -8.79 12.67 -19.02
N VAL A 144 -9.45 11.54 -19.30
CA VAL A 144 -9.75 10.48 -18.32
C VAL A 144 -8.50 9.98 -17.58
N PRO A 145 -7.40 9.55 -18.24
CA PRO A 145 -6.21 9.09 -17.53
C PRO A 145 -5.52 10.20 -16.73
N LEU A 146 -5.54 11.44 -17.23
CA LEU A 146 -5.04 12.62 -16.50
C LEU A 146 -5.80 12.84 -15.20
N TYR A 147 -7.13 12.70 -15.24
CA TYR A 147 -7.97 12.78 -14.05
C TYR A 147 -7.73 11.63 -13.07
N ILE A 148 -7.60 10.40 -13.55
CA ILE A 148 -7.30 9.24 -12.69
C ILE A 148 -5.97 9.45 -11.96
N VAL A 149 -4.93 9.86 -12.68
CA VAL A 149 -3.60 10.14 -12.08
C VAL A 149 -3.69 11.31 -11.10
N GLY A 150 -4.33 12.41 -11.48
CA GLY A 150 -4.47 13.58 -10.61
C GLY A 150 -5.23 13.28 -9.32
N LEU A 151 -6.33 12.53 -9.40
CA LEU A 151 -7.17 12.19 -8.25
C LEU A 151 -6.44 11.27 -7.26
N ILE A 152 -5.67 10.31 -7.77
CA ILE A 152 -4.83 9.42 -6.95
C ILE A 152 -3.74 10.24 -6.22
N LEU A 153 -3.08 11.16 -6.93
CA LEU A 153 -2.04 12.01 -6.35
C LEU A 153 -2.59 12.97 -5.29
N VAL A 154 -3.72 13.62 -5.54
CA VAL A 154 -4.36 14.54 -4.59
C VAL A 154 -4.82 13.80 -3.34
N GLN A 155 -5.37 12.59 -3.48
CA GLN A 155 -5.77 11.78 -2.32
C GLN A 155 -4.57 11.30 -1.48
N ASP A 156 -3.40 11.05 -2.09
CA ASP A 156 -2.19 10.71 -1.34
C ASP A 156 -1.62 11.93 -0.60
N LEU A 157 -1.78 13.13 -1.14
CA LEU A 157 -1.39 14.38 -0.48
C LEU A 157 -2.34 14.75 0.66
N SER A 158 -3.65 14.59 0.48
CA SER A 158 -4.65 14.94 1.49
C SER A 158 -4.56 14.07 2.75
N ILE A 159 -4.01 12.85 2.66
CA ILE A 159 -3.76 11.96 3.81
C ILE A 159 -2.50 12.37 4.58
N ARG A 160 -1.67 13.27 4.04
CA ARG A 160 -0.45 13.76 4.69
C ARG A 160 -0.66 15.07 5.48
N VAL A 161 -1.84 15.67 5.41
CA VAL A 161 -2.13 17.01 5.99
C VAL A 161 -2.89 16.94 7.32
N ASP A 162 -3.24 15.75 7.81
CA ASP A 162 -3.84 15.55 9.14
C ASP A 162 -2.85 14.95 10.14
#